data_AF-U7UZA6-F1
#
_entry.id   AF-U7UZA6-F1
#
_cell.length_a   1.000
_cell.length_b   1.000
_cell.length_c   1.000
_cell.angle_alpha   90.00
_cell.angle_beta   90.00
_cell.angle_gamma   90.00
#
_symmetry.space_group_name_H-M   'P 1'
#
loop_
_entity.id
_entity.type
_entity.pdbx_description
1 polymer ?
#
loop_
_entity_poly.entity_id
_entity_poly.type
_entity_poly.pdbx_seq_one_letter_code
_entity_poly.pdbx_strand_id
1 'polypeptide(L)'
;MDNGFISDTLLNYSAEIVTQMNGGVFAVVQMVVFSVLGFFIPSSSGLAVLSMPIMAPLADTVGVSREVVINAYNWGQRLMSFITPTGLILVTLEMAETTFDKWLKYILLLMGIMAVFSVAMLVLNALI
;
A
#
# COMPACT_ATOMS: atom_id res chain seq x y z
N MET A 1 9.06 -18.67 6.71
CA MET A 1 7.97 -18.71 5.71
C MET A 1 8.38 -19.59 4.54
N ASP A 2 9.57 -19.41 3.97
CA ASP A 2 10.06 -20.16 2.80
C ASP A 2 10.18 -21.68 3.00
N ASN A 3 10.62 -22.14 4.18
CA ASN A 3 10.78 -23.59 4.44
C ASN A 3 9.47 -24.33 4.77
N GLY A 4 8.33 -23.63 4.84
CA GLY A 4 7.03 -24.21 5.23
C GLY A 4 5.99 -24.33 4.12
N PHE A 5 6.32 -23.92 2.88
CA PHE A 5 5.38 -23.85 1.73
C PHE A 5 4.10 -23.02 1.97
N ILE A 6 4.03 -22.26 3.06
CA ILE A 6 2.89 -21.40 3.40
C ILE A 6 2.79 -20.23 2.42
N SER A 7 3.95 -19.63 2.09
CA SER A 7 4.03 -18.55 1.10
C SER A 7 3.54 -19.01 -0.27
N ASP A 8 3.93 -20.22 -0.71
CA ASP A 8 3.55 -20.76 -2.02
C ASP A 8 2.05 -21.06 -2.11
N THR A 9 1.46 -21.57 -1.03
CA THR A 9 0.01 -21.86 -0.98
C THR A 9 -0.80 -20.56 -1.03
N LEU A 10 -0.40 -19.55 -0.25
CA LEU A 10 -1.07 -18.25 -0.25
C LEU A 10 -0.87 -17.51 -1.57
N LEU A 11 0.32 -17.62 -2.17
CA LEU A 11 0.62 -17.09 -3.49
C LEU A 11 -0.26 -17.74 -4.55
N ASN A 12 -0.42 -19.06 -4.54
CA ASN A 12 -1.25 -19.76 -5.52
C ASN A 12 -2.72 -19.34 -5.44
N TYR A 13 -3.30 -19.29 -4.23
CA TYR A 13 -4.67 -18.81 -4.03
C TYR A 13 -4.85 -17.34 -4.44
N SER A 14 -3.88 -16.50 -4.10
CA SER A 14 -3.94 -15.09 -4.47
C SER A 14 -3.78 -14.91 -5.97
N ALA A 15 -2.88 -15.67 -6.60
CA ALA A 15 -2.62 -15.66 -8.04
C ALA A 15 -3.88 -16.01 -8.85
N GLU A 16 -4.68 -16.99 -8.42
CA GLU A 16 -5.96 -17.31 -9.07
C GLU A 16 -6.94 -16.12 -9.07
N ILE A 17 -6.89 -15.26 -8.05
CA ILE A 17 -7.74 -14.07 -7.95
C ILE A 17 -7.23 -12.92 -8.84
N VAL A 18 -5.91 -12.72 -8.93
CA VAL A 18 -5.31 -11.59 -9.66
C VAL A 18 -4.93 -11.90 -11.11
N THR A 19 -4.81 -13.16 -11.54
CA THR A 19 -4.38 -13.55 -12.90
C THR A 19 -5.29 -13.05 -14.03
N GLN A 20 -6.55 -12.73 -13.74
CA GLN A 20 -7.48 -12.14 -14.72
C GLN A 20 -7.48 -10.61 -14.72
N MET A 21 -6.65 -9.95 -13.89
CA MET A 21 -6.62 -8.50 -13.78
C MET A 21 -5.69 -7.85 -14.82
N ASN A 22 -6.07 -6.67 -15.28
CA ASN A 22 -5.16 -5.78 -16.02
C ASN A 22 -4.08 -5.25 -15.07
N GLY A 23 -2.83 -5.15 -15.53
CA GLY A 23 -1.69 -4.63 -14.75
C GLY A 23 -1.95 -3.30 -14.04
N GLY A 24 -2.67 -2.37 -14.67
CA GLY A 24 -3.05 -1.11 -14.03
C GLY A 24 -4.02 -1.29 -12.86
N VAL A 25 -4.99 -2.20 -13.00
CA VAL A 25 -5.95 -2.53 -11.93
C VAL A 25 -5.24 -3.25 -10.79
N PHE A 26 -4.34 -4.18 -11.10
CA PHE A 26 -3.50 -4.86 -10.12
C PHE A 26 -2.70 -3.85 -9.27
N ALA A 27 -2.04 -2.88 -9.89
CA ALA A 27 -1.26 -1.86 -9.19
C ALA A 27 -2.11 -1.04 -8.20
N VAL A 28 -3.32 -0.64 -8.61
CA VAL A 28 -4.25 0.12 -7.77
C VAL A 28 -4.76 -0.73 -6.60
N VAL A 29 -5.11 -2.00 -6.85
CA VAL A 29 -5.56 -2.91 -5.79
C VAL A 29 -4.45 -3.14 -4.77
N GLN A 30 -3.21 -3.36 -5.22
CA GLN A 30 -2.05 -3.46 -4.33
C GLN A 30 -1.89 -2.21 -3.45
N MET A 31 -2.04 -1.01 -4.02
CA MET A 31 -1.97 0.24 -3.25
C MET A 31 -3.06 0.32 -2.17
N VAL A 32 -4.29 -0.11 -2.48
CA VAL A 32 -5.40 -0.14 -1.51
C VAL A 32 -5.13 -1.16 -0.41
N VAL A 33 -4.65 -2.36 -0.76
CA VAL A 33 -4.27 -3.39 0.22
C VAL A 33 -3.18 -2.87 1.15
N PHE A 34 -2.12 -2.27 0.62
CA PHE A 34 -1.06 -1.69 1.44
C PHE A 34 -1.52 -0.48 2.26
N SER A 35 -2.49 0.29 1.78
CA SER A 35 -3.14 1.32 2.58
C SER A 35 -3.88 0.69 3.76
N VAL A 36 -4.73 -0.31 3.55
CA VAL A 36 -5.45 -0.94 4.66
C VAL A 36 -4.47 -1.56 5.67
N LEU A 37 -3.46 -2.29 5.20
CA LEU A 37 -2.44 -2.87 6.06
C LEU A 37 -1.60 -1.82 6.78
N GLY A 38 -1.27 -0.71 6.11
CA GLY A 38 -0.50 0.40 6.65
C GLY A 38 -1.21 1.19 7.75
N PHE A 39 -2.54 1.18 7.73
CA PHE A 39 -3.34 1.72 8.83
C PHE A 39 -3.15 0.92 10.12
N PHE A 40 -3.08 -0.41 10.03
CA PHE A 40 -2.91 -1.30 11.19
C PHE A 40 -1.43 -1.50 11.57
N ILE A 41 -0.54 -1.48 10.58
CA ILE A 41 0.90 -1.73 10.73
C ILE A 41 1.65 -0.45 10.32
N PRO A 42 1.81 0.54 11.23
CA PRO A 42 2.46 1.83 10.98
C PRO A 42 3.99 1.73 10.85
N SER A 43 4.51 0.57 10.43
CA SER A 43 5.94 0.31 10.28
C SER A 43 6.25 -0.03 8.83
N SER A 44 7.04 0.82 8.18
CA SER A 44 7.44 0.64 6.79
C SER A 44 8.46 -0.49 6.58
N SER A 45 9.23 -0.85 7.59
CA SER A 45 10.11 -2.02 7.51
C SER A 45 9.35 -3.31 7.87
N GLY A 46 8.54 -3.25 8.93
CA GLY A 46 7.76 -4.40 9.40
C GLY A 46 6.74 -4.89 8.38
N LEU A 47 6.00 -3.97 7.75
CA LEU A 47 5.04 -4.36 6.71
C LEU A 47 5.76 -4.96 5.50
N ALA A 48 6.85 -4.35 5.04
CA ALA A 48 7.61 -4.84 3.88
C ALA A 48 8.15 -6.26 4.09
N VAL A 49 8.72 -6.56 5.27
CA VAL A 49 9.24 -7.89 5.60
C VAL A 49 8.13 -8.95 5.58
N LEU A 50 6.92 -8.59 6.03
CA LEU A 50 5.78 -9.51 6.09
C LEU A 50 5.12 -9.71 4.72
N SER A 51 4.98 -8.64 3.93
CA SER A 51 4.13 -8.64 2.74
C SER A 51 4.86 -8.87 1.43
N MET A 52 6.10 -8.37 1.28
CA MET A 52 6.83 -8.43 0.00
C MET A 52 7.12 -9.85 -0.50
N PRO A 53 7.44 -10.84 0.36
CA PRO A 53 7.66 -12.22 -0.10
C PRO A 53 6.46 -12.83 -0.82
N ILE A 54 5.25 -12.37 -0.53
CA ILE A 54 4.00 -12.86 -1.14
C ILE A 54 3.54 -11.91 -2.25
N MET A 55 3.54 -10.60 -2.02
CA MET A 55 2.96 -9.63 -2.96
C MET A 55 3.86 -9.36 -4.16
N ALA A 56 5.19 -9.39 -4.00
CA ALA A 56 6.09 -9.10 -5.11
C ALA A 56 6.04 -10.19 -6.21
N PRO A 57 6.04 -11.50 -5.91
CA PRO A 57 5.88 -12.53 -6.95
C PRO A 57 4.51 -12.54 -7.64
N LEU A 58 3.46 -11.94 -7.06
CA LEU A 58 2.17 -11.79 -7.75
C LEU A 58 2.26 -10.85 -8.96
N ALA A 59 3.26 -9.97 -9.02
CA ALA A 59 3.49 -9.15 -10.20
C ALA A 59 3.77 -10.02 -11.44
N ASP A 60 4.54 -11.11 -11.25
CA ASP A 60 4.96 -12.00 -12.33
C ASP A 60 3.76 -12.78 -12.90
N THR A 61 2.75 -13.09 -12.09
CA THR A 61 1.55 -13.81 -12.53
C THR A 61 0.62 -12.95 -13.37
N VAL A 62 0.67 -11.62 -13.20
CA VAL A 62 -0.09 -10.63 -13.96
C VAL A 62 0.73 -10.07 -15.14
N GLY A 63 2.02 -10.41 -15.24
CA GLY A 63 2.90 -9.96 -16.30
C GLY A 63 3.39 -8.50 -16.16
N VAL A 64 3.40 -7.96 -14.94
CA VAL A 64 3.93 -6.62 -14.63
C VAL A 64 5.24 -6.71 -13.86
N SER A 65 6.08 -5.67 -13.94
CA SER A 65 7.32 -5.61 -13.15
C SER A 65 7.03 -5.62 -11.65
N ARG A 66 7.83 -6.34 -10.87
CA ARG A 66 7.77 -6.34 -9.40
C ARG A 66 7.98 -4.94 -8.80
N GLU A 67 8.61 -4.03 -9.53
CA GLU A 67 8.76 -2.62 -9.13
C GLU A 67 7.40 -1.91 -8.97
N VAL A 68 6.39 -2.31 -9.75
CA VAL A 68 5.02 -1.77 -9.63
C VAL A 68 4.44 -2.07 -8.24
N VAL A 69 4.70 -3.25 -7.68
CA VAL A 69 4.26 -3.62 -6.32
C VAL A 69 4.99 -2.80 -5.27
N ILE A 70 6.29 -2.56 -5.46
CA ILE A 70 7.09 -1.72 -4.55
C ILE A 70 6.61 -0.26 -4.60
N ASN A 71 6.26 0.25 -5.77
CA ASN A 71 5.68 1.58 -5.93
C ASN A 71 4.30 1.65 -5.27
N ALA A 72 3.44 0.65 -5.49
CA ALA A 72 2.12 0.58 -4.87
C ALA A 72 2.20 0.55 -3.34
N TYR A 73 3.16 -0.20 -2.80
CA TYR A 73 3.50 -0.22 -1.39
C TYR A 73 3.90 1.16 -0.85
N ASN A 74 4.83 1.84 -1.52
CA ASN A 74 5.31 3.15 -1.10
C ASN A 74 4.19 4.20 -1.09
N TRP A 75 3.33 4.19 -2.11
CA TRP A 75 2.18 5.10 -2.17
C TRP A 75 1.15 4.80 -1.08
N GLY A 76 0.76 3.53 -0.90
CA GLY A 76 -0.23 3.15 0.11
C GLY A 76 0.23 3.46 1.54
N GLN A 77 1.48 3.15 1.87
CA GLN A 77 2.05 3.44 3.19
C GLN A 77 2.12 4.94 3.49
N ARG A 78 2.54 5.75 2.50
CA ARG A 78 2.64 7.20 2.67
C ARG A 78 1.26 7.83 2.87
N LEU A 79 0.25 7.37 2.13
CA LEU A 79 -1.12 7.85 2.31
C LEU A 79 -1.62 7.61 3.75
N MET A 80 -1.39 6.42 4.31
CA MET A 80 -1.87 6.12 5.66
C MET A 80 -1.07 6.79 6.76
N SER A 81 0.23 7.03 6.55
CA SER A 81 1.08 7.67 7.56
C SER A 81 0.55 9.03 8.07
N PHE A 82 -0.29 9.70 7.29
CA PHE A 82 -0.94 10.96 7.66
C PHE A 82 -2.08 10.83 8.69
N ILE A 83 -2.70 9.66 8.81
CA ILE A 83 -3.90 9.47 9.66
C ILE A 83 -3.71 8.42 10.74
N THR A 84 -2.71 7.54 10.61
CA THR A 84 -2.52 6.43 11.54
C THR A 84 -2.20 6.97 12.95
N PRO A 85 -3.09 6.79 13.96
CA PRO A 85 -2.95 7.42 15.27
C PRO A 85 -1.75 6.91 16.07
N THR A 86 -1.28 5.71 15.78
CA THR A 86 -0.13 5.06 16.41
C THR A 86 1.21 5.51 15.85
N GLY A 87 1.20 6.35 14.80
CA GLY A 87 2.39 7.01 14.27
C GLY A 87 2.78 8.26 15.07
N LEU A 88 3.64 9.08 14.48
CA LEU A 88 4.07 10.35 15.08
C LEU A 88 3.00 11.45 15.04
N ILE A 89 1.85 11.19 14.40
CA ILE A 89 0.85 12.23 14.12
C ILE A 89 0.30 12.87 15.39
N LEU A 90 -0.02 12.10 16.42
CA LEU A 90 -0.57 12.63 17.67
C LEU A 90 0.45 13.53 18.39
N VAL A 91 1.72 13.13 18.41
CA VAL A 91 2.82 13.92 19.00
C VAL A 91 3.02 15.22 18.23
N THR A 92 2.99 15.17 16.89
CA THR A 92 3.13 16.39 16.08
C THR A 92 1.95 17.34 16.23
N LEU A 93 0.74 16.81 16.43
CA LEU A 93 -0.46 17.61 16.64
C LEU A 93 -0.48 18.28 18.01
N GLU A 94 0.04 17.60 19.03
CA GLU A 94 0.25 18.19 20.35
C GLU A 94 1.22 19.37 20.28
N MET A 95 2.35 19.23 19.57
CA MET A 95 3.30 20.33 19.35
C MET A 95 2.72 21.48 18.53
N ALA A 96 1.78 21.19 17.63
CA ALA A 96 1.08 22.18 16.80
C ALA A 96 -0.18 22.75 17.47
N GLU A 97 -0.42 22.45 18.74
CA GLU A 97 -1.59 22.90 19.52
C GLU A 97 -2.94 22.64 18.82
N THR A 98 -3.04 21.52 18.10
CA THR A 98 -4.20 21.21 17.23
C THR A 98 -4.79 19.84 17.58
N THR A 99 -6.12 19.70 17.45
CA THR A 99 -6.82 18.44 17.69
C THR A 99 -6.83 17.53 16.45
N PHE A 100 -6.87 16.22 16.67
CA PHE A 100 -6.94 15.22 15.59
C PHE A 100 -8.13 15.44 14.66
N ASP A 101 -9.29 15.87 15.18
CA ASP A 101 -10.48 16.15 14.37
C ASP A 101 -10.26 17.28 13.35
N LYS A 102 -9.52 18.33 13.77
CA LYS A 102 -9.18 19.46 12.88
C LYS A 102 -8.18 19.02 11.82
N TRP A 103 -7.17 18.25 12.23
CA TRP A 103 -6.19 17.66 11.32
C TRP A 103 -6.85 16.78 10.27
N LEU A 104 -7.73 15.88 10.69
CA LEU A 104 -8.38 14.93 9.80
C LEU A 104 -9.18 15.66 8.71
N LYS A 105 -9.96 16.69 9.06
CA LYS A 105 -10.71 17.49 8.09
C LYS A 105 -9.82 18.17 7.05
N TYR A 106 -8.64 18.63 7.45
CA TYR A 106 -7.68 19.26 6.56
C TYR A 106 -6.97 18.25 5.66
N ILE A 107 -6.46 17.17 6.27
CA ILE A 107 -5.60 16.23 5.58
C ILE A 107 -6.39 15.31 4.64
N LEU A 108 -7.67 15.03 4.92
CA LEU A 108 -8.49 14.15 4.07
C LEU A 108 -8.61 14.69 2.63
N LEU A 109 -8.75 16.00 2.45
CA LEU A 109 -8.78 16.61 1.11
C LEU A 109 -7.43 16.42 0.39
N LEU A 110 -6.33 16.67 1.10
CA LEU A 110 -4.98 16.49 0.54
C LEU A 110 -4.71 15.02 0.22
N MET A 111 -5.10 14.10 1.10
CA MET A 111 -4.99 12.66 0.89
C MET A 111 -5.79 12.20 -0.32
N GLY A 112 -6.99 12.74 -0.54
CA GLY A 112 -7.78 12.45 -1.74
C GLY A 112 -7.05 12.85 -3.02
N ILE A 113 -6.46 14.05 -3.05
CA ILE A 113 -5.67 14.52 -4.21
C ILE A 113 -4.43 13.65 -4.41
N MET A 114 -3.70 13.34 -3.33
CA MET A 114 -2.53 12.47 -3.39
C MET A 114 -2.88 11.04 -3.82
N ALA A 115 -4.04 10.52 -3.41
CA ALA A 115 -4.52 9.19 -3.80
C ALA A 115 -4.87 9.14 -5.29
N VAL A 116 -5.51 10.18 -5.83
CA VAL A 116 -5.79 10.26 -7.27
C VAL A 116 -4.49 10.37 -8.06
N PHE A 117 -3.54 11.18 -7.58
CA PHE A 117 -2.22 11.31 -8.20
C PHE A 117 -1.43 9.99 -8.18
N SER A 118 -1.44 9.28 -7.05
CA SER A 118 -0.74 8.01 -6.91
C SER A 118 -1.35 6.93 -7.81
N VAL A 119 -2.68 6.88 -7.93
CA VAL A 119 -3.37 6.00 -8.88
C VAL A 119 -2.94 6.30 -10.31
N ALA A 120 -2.92 7.58 -10.72
CA ALA A 120 -2.51 7.96 -12.06
C ALA A 120 -1.05 7.55 -12.36
N MET A 121 -0.14 7.78 -11.41
CA MET A 121 1.27 7.38 -11.52
C MET A 121 1.44 5.85 -11.58
N LEU A 122 0.68 5.09 -10.79
CA LEU A 122 0.76 3.63 -10.78
C LEU A 122 0.21 3.00 -12.06
N VAL A 123 -0.90 3.53 -12.58
CA VAL A 123 -1.45 3.06 -13.86
C VAL A 123 -0.46 3.35 -14.99
N LEU A 124 0.17 4.53 -15.00
CA LEU A 124 1.22 4.84 -15.98
C LEU A 124 2.42 3.88 -15.85
N ASN A 125 2.89 3.63 -14.62
CA ASN A 125 4.01 2.74 -14.36
C ASN A 125 3.70 1.27 -14.72
N ALA A 126 2.44 0.85 -14.67
CA ALA A 126 2.03 -0.49 -15.08
C ALA A 126 1.88 -0.65 -16.60
N LEU A 127 1.86 0.45 -17.36
CA LEU A 127 1.71 0.45 -18.82
C LEU A 127 3.05 0.58 -19.57
N ILE A 128 4.10 1.02 -18.88
CA ILE A 128 5.47 1.19 -19.39
C ILE A 128 6.27 -0.06 -19.06
#